data_AF-A0A940MHY8-F1
#
_entry.id   AF-A0A940MHY8-F1
#
_cell.length_a   1.000
_cell.length_b   1.000
_cell.length_c   1.000
_cell.angle_alpha   90.00
_cell.angle_beta   90.00
_cell.angle_gamma   90.00
#
_symmetry.space_group_name_H-M   'P 1'
#
loop_
_entity.id
_entity.type
_entity.pdbx_description
1 polymer ?
#
loop_
_entity_poly.entity_id
_entity_poly.type
_entity_poly.pdbx_seq_one_letter_code
_entity_poly.pdbx_strand_id
1 'polypeptide(L)'
;MPTREQVLRLLDSGLGYEEAARRLGVPAGQAYMIATGLPADGGDTLTDAEARRPGLLSTSSQHLANPQPAENPTSRTTVARWLKQRAADDEPMRRAAARRKNEEQ
;
A
#
# COMPACT_ATOMS: atom_id res chain seq x y z
N MET A 1 -21.17 -12.82 7.65
CA MET A 1 -19.83 -12.67 7.05
C MET A 1 -19.86 -13.28 5.66
N PRO A 2 -19.45 -12.56 4.61
CA PRO A 2 -19.33 -13.13 3.26
C PRO A 2 -18.30 -14.26 3.19
N THR A 3 -18.49 -15.21 2.28
CA THR A 3 -17.53 -16.30 2.03
C THR A 3 -16.56 -15.97 0.91
N ARG A 4 -15.45 -16.72 0.86
CA ARG A 4 -14.47 -16.63 -0.22
C ARG A 4 -15.11 -16.82 -1.59
N GLU A 5 -15.95 -17.83 -1.75
CA GLU A 5 -16.65 -18.12 -3.02
C GLU A 5 -17.62 -17.01 -3.40
N GLN A 6 -18.27 -16.36 -2.44
CA GLN A 6 -19.15 -15.22 -2.72
C GLN A 6 -18.36 -14.04 -3.29
N VAL A 7 -17.20 -13.72 -2.72
CA VAL A 7 -16.34 -12.65 -3.24
C VAL A 7 -15.81 -13.02 -4.62
N LEU A 8 -15.24 -14.22 -4.78
CA LEU A 8 -14.67 -14.65 -6.07
C LEU A 8 -15.70 -14.66 -7.19
N ARG A 9 -16.95 -15.10 -6.96
CA ARG A 9 -18.01 -15.04 -7.98
C ARG A 9 -18.33 -13.62 -8.44
N LEU A 10 -18.27 -12.64 -7.53
CA LEU A 10 -18.49 -11.23 -7.92
C LEU A 10 -17.32 -10.71 -8.75
N LEU A 11 -16.08 -11.08 -8.42
CA LEU A 11 -14.90 -10.75 -9.23
C LEU A 11 -14.96 -11.41 -10.61
N ASP A 12 -15.32 -12.69 -10.68
CA ASP A 12 -15.49 -13.43 -11.95
C ASP A 12 -16.60 -12.84 -12.82
N SER A 13 -17.59 -12.16 -12.22
CA SER A 13 -18.62 -11.40 -12.95
C SER A 13 -18.13 -10.05 -13.48
N GLY A 14 -16.84 -9.73 -13.32
CA GLY A 14 -16.20 -8.50 -13.80
C GLY A 14 -16.25 -7.32 -12.82
N LEU A 15 -16.67 -7.54 -11.56
CA LEU A 15 -16.70 -6.47 -10.56
C LEU A 15 -15.33 -6.29 -9.90
N GLY A 16 -14.99 -5.03 -9.61
CA GLY A 16 -13.86 -4.70 -8.73
C GLY A 16 -14.17 -5.00 -7.26
N TYR A 17 -13.13 -4.98 -6.43
CA TYR A 17 -13.25 -5.25 -4.98
C TYR A 17 -14.15 -4.27 -4.26
N GLU A 18 -14.13 -2.99 -4.64
CA GLU A 18 -14.97 -1.95 -4.02
C GLU A 18 -16.45 -2.20 -4.26
N GLU A 19 -16.81 -2.53 -5.51
CA GLU A 19 -18.19 -2.81 -5.87
C GLU A 19 -18.66 -4.15 -5.31
N ALA A 20 -17.81 -5.17 -5.32
CA ALA A 20 -18.11 -6.45 -4.68
C ALA A 20 -18.33 -6.28 -3.17
N ALA A 21 -17.47 -5.53 -2.49
CA ALA A 21 -17.56 -5.28 -1.06
C ALA A 21 -18.81 -4.46 -0.70
N ARG A 22 -19.14 -3.45 -1.51
CA ARG A 22 -20.38 -2.65 -1.37
C ARG A 22 -21.63 -3.54 -1.44
N ARG A 23 -21.69 -4.49 -2.39
CA ARG A 23 -22.81 -5.44 -2.50
C ARG A 23 -22.89 -6.41 -1.34
N LEU A 24 -21.74 -6.80 -0.78
CA LEU A 24 -21.65 -7.73 0.33
C LEU A 24 -21.74 -7.07 1.71
N GLY A 25 -21.81 -5.73 1.77
CA GLY A 25 -21.91 -4.96 3.01
C GLY A 25 -20.65 -5.04 3.88
N VAL A 26 -19.47 -5.13 3.28
CA VAL A 26 -18.17 -5.17 3.98
C VAL A 26 -17.19 -4.13 3.43
N PRO A 27 -16.15 -3.74 4.18
CA PRO A 27 -15.04 -2.94 3.65
C PRO A 27 -14.29 -3.65 2.51
N ALA A 28 -13.78 -2.88 1.54
CA ALA A 28 -13.08 -3.43 0.38
C ALA A 28 -11.82 -4.23 0.74
N GLY A 29 -11.00 -3.72 1.66
CA GLY A 29 -9.85 -4.46 2.18
C GLY A 29 -10.23 -5.76 2.90
N GLN A 30 -11.41 -5.81 3.53
CA GLN A 30 -11.93 -7.03 4.13
C GLN A 30 -12.39 -8.03 3.06
N ALA A 31 -13.04 -7.58 1.98
CA ALA A 31 -13.38 -8.44 0.85
C ALA A 31 -12.12 -9.04 0.19
N TYR A 32 -11.05 -8.25 0.04
CA TYR A 32 -9.75 -8.73 -0.43
C TYR A 32 -9.20 -9.84 0.47
N MET A 33 -9.14 -9.61 1.78
CA MET A 33 -8.66 -10.59 2.75
C MET A 33 -9.51 -11.87 2.77
N ILE A 34 -10.82 -11.77 2.59
CA ILE A 34 -11.70 -12.95 2.46
C ILE A 34 -11.37 -13.75 1.19
N ALA A 35 -11.09 -13.09 0.06
CA ALA A 35 -10.79 -13.74 -1.21
C ALA A 35 -9.41 -14.40 -1.23
N THR A 36 -8.39 -13.72 -0.71
CA THR A 36 -6.98 -14.09 -0.87
C THR A 36 -6.36 -14.69 0.38
N GLY A 37 -6.96 -14.48 1.55
CA GLY A 37 -6.34 -14.80 2.84
C GLY A 37 -5.14 -13.92 3.17
N LEU A 38 -4.99 -12.76 2.50
CA LEU A 38 -3.88 -11.82 2.67
C LEU A 38 -4.42 -10.43 3.05
N PRO A 39 -3.70 -9.68 3.90
CA PRO A 39 -4.06 -8.30 4.19
C PRO A 39 -3.97 -7.44 2.91
N ALA A 40 -4.84 -6.44 2.80
CA ALA A 40 -4.86 -5.54 1.66
C ALA A 40 -3.87 -4.37 1.79
N ASP A 41 -3.11 -4.27 2.88
CA ASP A 41 -2.20 -3.14 3.16
C ASP A 41 -0.90 -3.16 2.35
N GLY A 42 -0.58 -4.28 1.70
CA GLY A 42 0.65 -4.44 0.91
C GLY A 42 1.92 -4.52 1.77
N GLY A 43 1.79 -4.87 3.06
CA GLY A 43 2.92 -4.91 3.99
C GLY A 43 3.90 -6.07 3.79
N ASP A 44 3.44 -7.17 3.18
CA ASP A 44 4.22 -8.41 3.07
C ASP A 44 4.80 -8.65 1.68
N THR A 45 5.98 -9.28 1.65
CA THR A 45 6.51 -9.88 0.42
C THR A 45 5.83 -11.21 0.18
N LEU A 46 5.17 -11.36 -0.97
CA LEU A 46 4.46 -12.59 -1.30
C LEU A 46 5.43 -13.73 -1.63
N THR A 47 5.15 -14.92 -1.10
CA THR A 47 5.74 -16.16 -1.62
C THR A 47 5.20 -16.49 -3.02
N ASP A 48 5.90 -17.33 -3.77
CA ASP A 48 5.44 -17.82 -5.07
C ASP A 48 4.05 -18.48 -5.01
N ALA A 49 3.74 -19.18 -3.91
CA ALA A 49 2.44 -19.81 -3.70
C ALA A 49 1.34 -18.77 -3.47
N GLU A 50 1.64 -17.69 -2.75
CA GLU A 50 0.73 -16.57 -2.49
C GLU A 50 0.45 -15.74 -3.75
N ALA A 51 1.49 -15.52 -4.56
CA ALA A 51 1.40 -14.81 -5.84
C ALA A 51 0.45 -15.50 -6.85
N ARG A 52 0.12 -16.79 -6.64
CA ARG A 52 -0.80 -17.56 -7.49
C ARG A 52 -2.23 -17.68 -6.92
N ARG A 53 -2.54 -17.01 -5.80
CA ARG A 53 -3.86 -17.13 -5.18
C ARG A 53 -4.95 -16.46 -6.03
N PRO A 54 -6.13 -17.10 -6.19
CA PRO A 54 -7.28 -16.48 -6.84
C PRO A 54 -7.70 -15.18 -6.13
N GLY A 55 -8.06 -14.18 -6.93
CA GLY A 55 -8.46 -12.85 -6.45
C GLY A 55 -7.29 -11.90 -6.17
N LEU A 56 -6.04 -12.35 -6.25
CA LEU A 56 -4.90 -11.46 -6.07
C LEU A 56 -4.90 -10.36 -7.14
N LEU A 57 -4.75 -9.10 -6.73
CA LEU A 57 -4.58 -7.99 -7.66
C LEU A 57 -3.16 -8.03 -8.24
N SER A 58 -3.03 -7.75 -9.54
CA SER A 58 -1.73 -7.59 -10.20
C SER A 58 -1.04 -6.26 -9.85
N THR A 59 -1.79 -5.31 -9.28
CA THR A 59 -1.33 -4.02 -8.78
C THR A 59 -1.45 -3.95 -7.26
N SER A 60 -0.97 -2.85 -6.66
CA SER A 60 -1.11 -2.61 -5.22
C SER A 60 -2.56 -2.74 -4.74
N SER A 61 -2.78 -3.47 -3.64
CA SER A 61 -4.07 -3.58 -2.93
C SER A 61 -4.26 -2.48 -1.87
N GLN A 62 -3.25 -1.66 -1.60
CA GLN A 62 -3.23 -0.73 -0.46
C GLN A 62 -4.39 0.27 -0.50
N HIS A 63 -4.87 0.63 -1.69
CA HIS A 63 -6.04 1.50 -1.88
C HIS A 63 -7.35 0.91 -1.31
N LEU A 64 -7.44 -0.41 -1.16
CA LEU A 64 -8.60 -1.09 -0.57
C LEU A 64 -8.62 -0.98 0.96
N ALA A 65 -7.45 -0.83 1.58
CA ALA A 65 -7.30 -0.60 3.02
C ALA A 65 -7.28 0.91 3.35
N ASN A 66 -6.67 1.71 2.47
CA ASN A 66 -6.49 3.14 2.59
C ASN A 66 -7.16 3.84 1.39
N PRO A 67 -8.47 4.08 1.44
CA PRO A 67 -9.19 4.70 0.33
C PRO A 67 -8.65 6.10 0.02
N GLN A 68 -8.64 6.43 -1.27
CA GLN A 68 -8.11 7.69 -1.78
C GLN A 68 -9.00 8.89 -1.38
N PRO A 69 -8.43 10.11 -1.26
CA PRO A 69 -7.03 10.44 -1.53
C PRO A 69 -6.10 10.08 -0.37
N ALA A 70 -5.03 9.32 -0.67
CA ALA A 70 -3.95 9.10 0.28
C ALA A 70 -3.20 10.43 0.48
N GLU A 71 -3.14 10.91 1.71
CA GLU A 71 -2.39 12.13 2.01
C GLU A 71 -0.88 11.85 1.94
N ASN A 72 -0.15 12.58 1.10
CA ASN A 72 1.31 12.51 1.09
C ASN A 72 1.86 13.37 2.25
N PRO A 73 2.43 12.77 3.31
CA PRO A 73 2.90 13.53 4.47
C PRO A 73 4.06 14.46 4.14
N THR A 74 4.86 14.19 3.11
CA THR A 74 5.99 15.06 2.74
C THR A 74 5.56 16.33 2.00
N SER A 75 4.31 16.38 1.53
CA SER A 75 3.71 17.60 0.98
C SER A 75 3.41 18.65 2.06
N ARG A 76 3.35 18.24 3.34
CA ARG A 76 3.14 19.16 4.46
C ARG A 76 4.40 19.96 4.76
N THR A 77 4.30 21.28 4.75
CA THR A 77 5.41 22.21 5.06
C THR A 77 6.07 21.91 6.41
N THR A 78 5.29 21.50 7.42
CA THR A 78 5.80 21.12 8.75
C THR A 78 6.71 19.90 8.69
N VAL A 79 6.32 18.87 7.92
CA VAL A 79 7.12 17.65 7.73
C VAL A 79 8.37 17.97 6.93
N ALA A 80 8.26 18.75 5.85
CA ALA A 80 9.41 19.20 5.07
C ALA A 80 10.41 20.00 5.91
N ARG A 81 9.95 20.90 6.80
CA ARG A 81 10.81 21.65 7.71
C ARG A 81 11.50 20.74 8.72
N TRP A 82 10.75 19.83 9.33
CA TRP A 82 11.30 18.87 10.28
C TRP A 82 12.36 17.96 9.65
N LEU A 83 12.12 17.46 8.43
CA LEU A 83 13.08 16.65 7.69
C LEU A 83 14.38 17.42 7.39
N LYS A 84 14.28 18.68 6.96
CA LYS A 84 15.46 19.54 6.72
C LYS A 84 16.28 19.75 7.99
N GLN A 85 15.60 20.01 9.12
CA GLN A 85 16.28 20.18 10.40
C GLN A 85 16.98 18.89 10.82
N ARG A 86 16.28 17.76 10.77
CA ARG A 86 16.85 16.45 11.12
C ARG A 86 18.08 16.12 10.27
N ALA A 87 18.03 16.37 8.97
CA ALA A 87 19.18 16.14 8.08
C ALA A 87 20.37 17.07 8.37
N ALA A 88 20.12 18.29 8.85
CA ALA A 88 21.17 19.22 9.26
C ALA A 88 21.84 18.81 10.59
N ASP A 89 21.09 18.16 11.47
CA ASP A 89 21.56 17.70 12.78
C ASP A 89 22.21 16.31 12.74
N ASP A 90 22.02 15.55 11.64
CA ASP A 90 22.53 14.20 11.46
C ASP A 90 23.99 14.19 10.93
N GLU A 91 24.95 13.97 11.83
CA GLU A 91 26.39 13.94 11.52
C GLU A 91 26.77 12.93 10.41
N PRO A 92 26.30 11.67 10.42
CA PRO A 92 26.45 10.76 9.27
C PRO A 92 25.98 11.36 7.94
N MET A 93 24.78 11.95 7.89
CA MET A 93 24.24 12.55 6.65
C MET A 93 25.08 13.74 6.19
N ARG A 94 25.55 14.60 7.10
CA ARG A 94 26.44 15.71 6.75
C ARG A 94 27.74 15.23 6.13
N ARG A 95 28.37 14.20 6.70
CA ARG A 95 29.59 13.60 6.16
C ARG A 95 29.36 12.99 4.77
N ALA A 96 28.22 12.32 4.56
CA ALA A 96 27.85 11.78 3.26
C ALA A 96 27.57 12.88 2.21
N ALA A 97 26.97 14.00 2.60
CA ALA A 97 26.75 15.15 1.72
C ALA A 97 28.07 15.85 1.33
N ALA A 98 29.01 15.99 2.27
CA ALA A 98 30.33 16.56 2.00
C ALA A 98 31.15 15.71 1.02
N ARG A 99 31.09 14.38 1.13
CA ARG A 99 31.76 13.46 0.20
C ARG A 99 31.25 13.62 -1.23
N ARG A 100 29.92 13.67 -1.43
CA ARG A 100 29.32 13.88 -2.77
C ARG A 100 29.79 15.18 -3.43
N LYS A 101 29.82 16.29 -2.68
CA LYS A 101 30.31 17.58 -3.22
C LYS A 101 31.77 17.55 -3.65
N ASN A 102 32.59 16.73 -3.00
CA ASN A 102 34.00 16.57 -3.34
C ASN A 102 34.24 15.63 -4.52
N GLU A 103 33.27 14.76 -4.84
CA GLU A 103 33.32 13.82 -5.99
C GLU A 103 32.77 14.45 -7.28
N GLU A 104 31.98 15.52 -7.18
CA GLU A 104 31.43 16.29 -8.31
C GLU A 104 32.32 17.45 -8.78
N GLN A 105 33.49 17.65 -8.16
CA GLN A 105 34.53 18.64 -8.52
C GLN A 105 35.74 17.97 -9.16
#